data_AF-A0A368QJ86-F1
#
_entry.id   AF-A0A368QJ86-F1
#
_cell.length_a   1.000
_cell.length_b   1.000
_cell.length_c   1.000
_cell.angle_alpha   90.00
_cell.angle_beta   90.00
_cell.angle_gamma   90.00
#
_symmetry.space_group_name_H-M   'P 1'
#
loop_
_entity.id
_entity.type
_entity.pdbx_description
1 polymer ?
#
loop_
_entity_poly.entity_id
_entity_poly.type
_entity_poly.pdbx_seq_one_letter_code
_entity_poly.pdbx_strand_id
1 'polypeptide(L)'
;METPPAAAPAPLPPPARPSTPSYTVECIFRDFTCRRAALIRALTTDEKAFSRKYNAGTESLYLYGNSDGNWELRPPKLLMPPGQPDPRMFGIKLVRGNMKHPKWLAYIATHCDAWLIRISFFLGANLGTQARSPIIKLATLARVGPLSWAATPAAPVPRPPAALRCLLLPRQHLSALINSLQTVHEAFVASDTYHRICHLEKMNVEIEDEDEGCGTEPTVCASCGNHYRRNGFWICCDECDRWFHGKCVKVTAAQAEHIGHYECPECCSDKKGHDYNVDPLLSVLYKRY
;
A
#
# COMPACT_ATOMS: atom_id res chain seq x y z
N MET A 1 89.10 -26.08 -7.10
CA MET A 1 87.81 -26.27 -7.81
C MET A 1 86.75 -25.64 -6.92
N GLU A 2 86.39 -24.39 -7.20
CA GLU A 2 85.34 -23.69 -6.44
C GLU A 2 83.96 -24.12 -6.95
N THR A 3 83.11 -24.52 -6.02
CA THR A 3 81.71 -24.91 -6.26
C THR A 3 80.88 -23.67 -6.58
N PRO A 4 80.05 -23.67 -7.64
CA PRO A 4 79.24 -22.50 -7.97
C PRO A 4 78.14 -22.27 -6.92
N PRO A 5 77.77 -21.00 -6.66
CA PRO A 5 76.76 -20.67 -5.67
C PRO A 5 75.38 -21.20 -6.10
N ALA A 6 74.62 -21.70 -5.13
CA ALA A 6 73.27 -22.22 -5.32
C ALA A 6 72.34 -21.15 -5.90
N ALA A 7 71.60 -21.51 -6.95
CA ALA A 7 70.63 -20.64 -7.60
C ALA A 7 69.54 -20.19 -6.60
N ALA A 8 69.23 -18.89 -6.60
CA ALA A 8 68.19 -18.33 -5.75
C ALA A 8 66.82 -18.97 -6.08
N PRO A 9 65.96 -19.22 -5.07
CA PRO A 9 64.64 -19.81 -5.30
C PRO A 9 63.77 -18.87 -6.14
N ALA A 10 63.03 -19.46 -7.08
CA ALA A 10 62.13 -18.72 -7.96
C ALA A 10 61.07 -17.94 -7.14
N PRO A 11 60.70 -16.71 -7.56
CA PRO A 11 59.68 -15.93 -6.88
C PRO A 11 58.34 -16.67 -6.90
N LEU A 12 57.65 -16.68 -5.75
CA LEU A 12 56.34 -17.29 -5.60
C LEU A 12 55.34 -16.67 -6.59
N PRO A 13 54.44 -17.48 -7.20
CA PRO A 13 53.44 -16.97 -8.10
C PRO A 13 52.53 -15.96 -7.36
N PRO A 14 52.09 -14.88 -8.03
CA PRO A 14 51.21 -13.90 -7.42
C PRO A 14 49.92 -14.58 -6.94
N PRO A 15 49.33 -14.12 -5.82
CA PRO A 15 48.09 -14.69 -5.31
C PRO A 15 47.02 -14.63 -6.40
N ALA A 16 46.31 -15.75 -6.60
CA ALA A 16 45.23 -15.84 -7.56
C ALA A 16 44.26 -14.68 -7.31
N ARG A 17 44.04 -13.84 -8.34
CA ARG A 17 43.05 -12.77 -8.28
C ARG A 17 41.71 -13.39 -7.87
N PRO A 18 41.01 -12.87 -6.84
CA PRO A 18 39.71 -13.41 -6.46
C PRO A 18 38.81 -13.42 -7.69
N SER A 19 38.29 -14.60 -8.04
CA SER A 19 37.38 -14.76 -9.15
C SER A 19 36.19 -13.85 -8.90
N THR A 20 35.98 -12.89 -9.79
CA THR A 20 34.73 -12.11 -9.79
C THR A 20 33.58 -13.12 -9.89
N PRO A 21 32.62 -13.13 -8.94
CA PRO A 21 31.50 -14.07 -9.01
C PRO A 21 30.79 -13.87 -10.34
N SER A 22 30.77 -14.91 -11.17
CA SER A 22 30.06 -14.89 -12.43
C SER A 22 28.57 -14.99 -12.14
N TYR A 23 27.87 -13.86 -12.12
CA TYR A 23 26.41 -13.86 -12.04
C TYR A 23 25.85 -14.45 -13.34
N THR A 24 25.28 -15.66 -13.27
CA THR A 24 24.52 -16.25 -14.38
C THR A 24 23.08 -15.75 -14.36
N VAL A 25 22.35 -15.99 -15.46
CA VAL A 25 20.92 -15.63 -15.54
C VAL A 25 20.14 -16.29 -14.41
N GLU A 26 20.44 -17.56 -14.11
CA GLU A 26 19.78 -18.37 -13.09
C GLU A 26 20.09 -17.84 -11.68
N CYS A 27 21.34 -17.44 -11.42
CA CYS A 27 21.70 -16.83 -10.13
C CYS A 27 20.97 -15.51 -9.89
N ILE A 28 20.86 -14.66 -10.91
CA ILE A 28 20.16 -13.37 -10.81
C ILE A 28 18.65 -13.59 -10.66
N PHE A 29 18.09 -14.53 -11.42
CA PHE A 29 16.68 -14.86 -11.30
C PHE A 29 16.34 -15.44 -9.92
N ARG A 30 17.19 -16.29 -9.35
CA ARG A 30 17.02 -16.79 -7.98
C ARG A 30 17.10 -15.67 -6.94
N ASP A 31 18.03 -14.73 -7.09
CA ASP A 31 18.11 -13.55 -6.22
C ASP A 31 16.82 -12.70 -6.33
N PHE A 32 16.32 -12.48 -7.56
CA PHE A 32 15.05 -11.80 -7.79
C PHE A 32 13.88 -12.48 -7.08
N THR A 33 13.74 -13.80 -7.20
CA THR A 33 12.62 -14.53 -6.60
C THR A 33 12.65 -14.51 -5.08
N CYS A 34 13.83 -14.67 -4.46
CA CYS A 34 13.99 -14.57 -3.02
C CYS A 34 13.62 -13.16 -2.50
N ARG A 35 14.13 -12.10 -3.13
CA ARG A 35 13.79 -10.72 -2.74
C ARG A 35 12.32 -10.41 -2.96
N ARG A 36 11.75 -10.85 -4.08
CA ARG A 36 10.32 -10.72 -4.38
C ARG A 36 9.46 -11.37 -3.31
N ALA A 37 9.79 -12.61 -2.91
CA ALA A 37 9.07 -13.32 -1.86
C ALA A 37 9.16 -12.58 -0.51
N ALA A 38 10.33 -12.04 -0.16
CA ALA A 38 10.51 -11.25 1.05
C ALA A 38 9.59 -10.01 1.10
N LEU A 39 9.51 -9.28 -0.02
CA LEU A 39 8.69 -8.07 -0.12
C LEU A 39 7.20 -8.38 -0.11
N ILE A 40 6.76 -9.44 -0.82
CA ILE A 40 5.37 -9.89 -0.77
C ILE A 40 5.00 -10.26 0.67
N ARG A 41 5.85 -11.02 1.37
CA ARG A 41 5.63 -11.38 2.78
C ARG A 41 5.53 -10.15 3.68
N ALA A 42 6.41 -9.18 3.51
CA ALA A 42 6.40 -7.93 4.28
C ALA A 42 5.06 -7.18 4.19
N LEU A 43 4.49 -7.13 2.98
CA LEU A 43 3.24 -6.41 2.70
C LEU A 43 1.97 -7.25 2.97
N THR A 44 2.10 -8.58 3.11
CA THR A 44 0.96 -9.49 3.32
C THR A 44 1.03 -10.17 4.68
N THR A 45 1.67 -11.33 4.77
CA THR A 45 1.76 -12.15 5.99
C THR A 45 2.27 -11.36 7.19
N ASP A 46 3.30 -10.54 6.99
CA ASP A 46 3.98 -9.79 8.04
C ASP A 46 3.51 -8.33 8.14
N GLU A 47 2.39 -7.97 7.52
CA GLU A 47 1.90 -6.58 7.42
C GLU A 47 1.81 -5.89 8.79
N LYS A 48 1.26 -6.55 9.81
CA LYS A 48 1.18 -5.98 11.16
C LYS A 48 2.56 -5.72 11.78
N ALA A 49 3.54 -6.58 11.49
CA ALA A 49 4.91 -6.39 11.97
C ALA A 49 5.62 -5.27 11.20
N PHE A 50 5.39 -5.18 9.89
CA PHE A 50 5.84 -4.08 9.04
C PHE A 50 5.28 -2.74 9.52
N SER A 51 3.97 -2.63 9.72
CA SER A 51 3.28 -1.42 10.19
C SER A 51 3.76 -0.99 11.58
N ARG A 52 3.97 -1.92 12.52
CA ARG A 52 4.55 -1.62 13.84
C ARG A 52 5.97 -1.06 13.74
N LYS A 53 6.84 -1.68 12.94
CA LYS A 53 8.23 -1.21 12.77
C LYS A 53 8.28 0.15 12.06
N TYR A 54 7.40 0.38 11.08
CA TYR A 54 7.29 1.66 10.39
C TYR A 54 6.87 2.78 11.35
N ASN A 55 5.81 2.55 12.15
CA ASN A 55 5.29 3.53 13.09
C ASN A 55 6.23 3.79 14.29
N ALA A 56 7.13 2.85 14.60
CA ALA A 56 8.15 3.03 15.63
C ALA A 56 9.35 3.87 15.16
N GLY A 57 9.49 4.11 13.85
CA GLY A 57 10.61 4.86 13.28
C GLY A 57 10.45 6.36 13.45
N THR A 58 11.48 7.03 13.99
CA THR A 58 11.54 8.49 14.08
C THR A 58 12.12 9.15 12.83
N GLU A 59 12.75 8.37 11.94
CA GLU A 59 13.45 8.82 10.74
C GLU A 59 12.86 8.23 9.44
N SER A 60 13.29 8.75 8.29
CA SER A 60 12.92 8.20 6.98
C SER A 60 13.43 6.77 6.80
N LEU A 61 12.52 5.79 6.87
CA LEU A 61 12.82 4.38 6.71
C LEU A 61 12.78 3.94 5.23
N TYR A 62 13.61 2.95 4.93
CA TYR A 62 13.68 2.28 3.63
C TYR A 62 13.41 0.79 3.82
N LEU A 63 12.58 0.22 2.95
CA LEU A 63 12.29 -1.21 2.88
C LEU A 63 13.29 -1.92 1.95
N TYR A 64 13.83 -3.02 2.43
CA TYR A 64 14.74 -3.88 1.67
C TYR A 64 14.25 -5.33 1.66
N GLY A 65 14.31 -5.96 0.49
CA GLY A 65 14.23 -7.42 0.36
C GLY A 65 15.63 -8.01 0.19
N ASN A 66 16.00 -8.94 1.06
CA ASN A 66 17.31 -9.59 1.05
C ASN A 66 17.31 -10.85 0.16
N SER A 67 18.49 -11.23 -0.32
CA SER A 67 18.71 -12.47 -1.10
C SER A 67 18.32 -13.74 -0.32
N ASP A 68 18.30 -13.66 1.01
CA ASP A 68 17.94 -14.78 1.89
C ASP A 68 16.42 -14.95 2.05
N GLY A 69 15.61 -14.13 1.37
CA GLY A 69 14.14 -14.16 1.49
C GLY A 69 13.59 -13.45 2.72
N ASN A 70 14.43 -12.73 3.46
CA ASN A 70 14.03 -11.88 4.58
C ASN A 70 13.88 -10.41 4.16
N TRP A 71 13.06 -9.66 4.89
CA TRP A 71 12.86 -8.22 4.68
C TRP A 71 13.31 -7.42 5.90
N GLU A 72 13.71 -6.18 5.69
CA GLU A 72 14.15 -5.28 6.76
C GLU A 72 13.77 -3.82 6.48
N LEU A 73 13.52 -3.08 7.56
CA LEU A 73 13.39 -1.62 7.54
C LEU A 73 14.64 -1.02 8.16
N ARG A 74 15.33 -0.16 7.42
CA ARG A 74 16.51 0.54 7.92
C ARG A 74 16.54 1.98 7.38
N PRO A 75 17.09 2.95 8.14
CA PRO A 75 17.39 4.26 7.60
C PRO A 75 18.44 4.13 6.46
N PRO A 76 18.54 5.12 5.56
CA PRO A 76 19.55 5.10 4.52
C PRO A 76 20.93 5.17 5.17
N LYS A 77 21.83 4.24 4.84
CA LYS A 77 23.21 4.31 5.29
C LYS A 77 23.90 5.48 4.58
N LEU A 78 23.96 6.64 5.24
CA LEU A 78 24.54 7.89 4.73
C LEU A 78 26.06 7.82 4.48
N LEU A 79 26.76 6.81 5.00
CA LEU A 79 28.20 6.62 4.81
C LEU A 79 28.45 5.24 4.18
N MET A 80 28.64 5.21 2.86
CA MET A 80 29.12 4.01 2.18
C MET A 80 30.66 4.06 2.13
N PRO A 81 31.38 3.03 2.61
CA PRO A 81 32.80 2.87 2.35
C PRO A 81 33.06 2.79 0.84
N PRO A 82 34.19 3.33 0.33
CA PRO A 82 34.56 3.21 -1.07
C PRO A 82 34.65 1.73 -1.47
N GLY A 83 33.85 1.32 -2.46
CA GLY A 83 33.81 -0.06 -2.98
C GLY A 83 32.52 -0.84 -2.71
N GLN A 84 31.56 -0.30 -1.95
CA GLN A 84 30.23 -0.87 -1.82
C GLN A 84 29.29 -0.46 -2.98
N PRO A 85 28.23 -1.25 -3.27
CA PRO A 85 27.41 -1.05 -4.46
C PRO A 85 26.70 0.31 -4.45
N ASP A 86 26.53 0.86 -5.66
CA ASP A 86 26.02 2.19 -5.98
C ASP A 86 24.84 2.61 -5.07
N PRO A 87 24.76 3.87 -4.58
CA PRO A 87 23.57 4.43 -3.92
C PRO A 87 22.24 4.11 -4.65
N ARG A 88 22.27 3.80 -5.93
CA ARG A 88 21.11 3.25 -6.66
C ARG A 88 20.55 1.90 -6.15
N MET A 89 21.23 1.20 -5.24
CA MET A 89 20.72 0.05 -4.48
C MET A 89 19.96 0.44 -3.20
N PHE A 90 19.78 1.73 -2.90
CA PHE A 90 18.91 2.17 -1.81
C PHE A 90 17.54 1.50 -1.93
N GLY A 91 16.99 1.10 -0.77
CA GLY A 91 15.73 0.38 -0.67
C GLY A 91 14.55 1.24 -1.13
N ILE A 92 13.35 0.72 -0.95
CA ILE A 92 12.13 1.49 -1.22
C ILE A 92 11.94 2.51 -0.10
N LYS A 93 12.07 3.81 -0.43
CA LYS A 93 11.80 4.89 0.54
C LYS A 93 10.33 4.84 0.95
N LEU A 94 10.07 4.76 2.26
CA LEU A 94 8.72 4.71 2.78
C LEU A 94 8.19 6.13 3.02
N VAL A 95 7.23 6.56 2.21
CA VAL A 95 6.55 7.86 2.34
C VAL A 95 5.05 7.61 2.43
N ARG A 96 4.43 7.98 3.56
CA ARG A 96 2.98 7.79 3.77
C ARG A 96 2.17 9.02 3.39
N GLY A 97 2.64 10.23 3.73
CA GLY A 97 1.91 11.47 3.45
C GLY A 97 0.47 11.40 3.96
N ASN A 98 -0.50 11.87 3.15
CA ASN A 98 -1.93 11.80 3.42
C ASN A 98 -2.63 10.63 2.70
N MET A 99 -1.91 9.54 2.41
CA MET A 99 -2.48 8.39 1.71
C MET A 99 -3.16 7.43 2.69
N LYS A 100 -4.39 7.00 2.32
CA LYS A 100 -5.09 5.89 2.98
C LYS A 100 -4.21 4.64 3.01
N HIS A 101 -4.33 3.86 4.08
CA HIS A 101 -3.45 2.71 4.31
C HIS A 101 -3.38 1.70 3.14
N PRO A 102 -4.50 1.24 2.54
CA PRO A 102 -4.44 0.30 1.41
C PRO A 102 -3.80 0.90 0.17
N LYS A 103 -4.05 2.19 -0.12
CA LYS A 103 -3.44 2.90 -1.26
C LYS A 103 -1.93 3.08 -1.04
N TRP A 104 -1.52 3.39 0.17
CA TRP A 104 -0.11 3.51 0.53
C TRP A 104 0.64 2.18 0.36
N LEU A 105 0.11 1.07 0.87
CA LEU A 105 0.76 -0.23 0.71
C LEU A 105 0.82 -0.67 -0.76
N ALA A 106 -0.23 -0.41 -1.55
CA ALA A 106 -0.25 -0.68 -2.98
C ALA A 106 0.80 0.14 -3.75
N TYR A 107 0.97 1.42 -3.37
CA TYR A 107 2.04 2.28 -3.87
C TYR A 107 3.42 1.70 -3.54
N ILE A 108 3.66 1.32 -2.29
CA ILE A 108 4.92 0.66 -1.91
C ILE A 108 5.15 -0.62 -2.73
N ALA A 109 4.12 -1.43 -2.96
CA ALA A 109 4.22 -2.64 -3.78
C ALA A 109 4.68 -2.35 -5.22
N THR A 110 4.14 -1.31 -5.86
CA THR A 110 4.59 -0.88 -7.19
C THR A 110 6.06 -0.42 -7.18
N HIS A 111 6.50 0.25 -6.11
CA HIS A 111 7.89 0.65 -5.96
C HIS A 111 8.83 -0.54 -5.67
N CYS A 112 8.32 -1.60 -5.03
CA CYS A 112 9.04 -2.87 -4.89
C CYS A 112 9.33 -3.49 -6.26
N ASP A 113 8.36 -3.49 -7.17
CA ASP A 113 8.54 -4.02 -8.53
C ASP A 113 9.63 -3.27 -9.30
N ALA A 114 9.58 -1.94 -9.29
CA ALA A 114 10.60 -1.11 -9.93
C ALA A 114 12.00 -1.33 -9.33
N TRP A 115 12.08 -1.48 -8.00
CA TRP A 115 13.32 -1.73 -7.29
C TRP A 115 13.93 -3.10 -7.64
N LEU A 116 13.12 -4.16 -7.68
CA LEU A 116 13.56 -5.49 -8.05
C LEU A 116 14.09 -5.54 -9.48
N ILE A 117 13.37 -4.94 -10.44
CA ILE A 117 13.82 -4.84 -11.84
C ILE A 117 15.16 -4.11 -11.91
N ARG A 118 15.30 -2.99 -11.19
CA ARG A 118 16.54 -2.22 -11.15
C ARG A 118 17.72 -3.06 -10.67
N ILE A 119 17.55 -3.83 -9.59
CA ILE A 119 18.60 -4.70 -9.04
C ILE A 119 18.95 -5.82 -10.02
N SER A 120 17.96 -6.51 -10.58
CA SER A 120 18.21 -7.61 -11.51
C SER A 120 18.94 -7.16 -12.76
N PHE A 121 18.60 -6.00 -13.30
CA PHE A 121 19.28 -5.44 -14.47
C PHE A 121 20.67 -4.86 -14.13
N PHE A 122 20.87 -4.37 -12.91
CA PHE A 122 22.19 -3.95 -12.43
C PHE A 122 23.13 -5.15 -12.29
N LEU A 123 22.70 -6.23 -11.63
CA LEU A 123 23.47 -7.48 -11.54
C LEU A 123 23.68 -8.12 -12.92
N GLY A 124 22.68 -7.96 -13.78
CA GLY A 124 22.69 -8.43 -15.17
C GLY A 124 23.52 -7.58 -16.14
N ALA A 125 24.12 -6.47 -15.71
CA ALA A 125 24.84 -5.56 -16.59
C ALA A 125 26.04 -6.22 -17.30
N ASN A 126 26.64 -7.23 -16.66
CA ASN A 126 27.79 -7.97 -17.19
C ASN A 126 27.42 -9.30 -17.86
N LEU A 127 26.13 -9.68 -17.92
CA LEU A 127 25.69 -10.89 -18.62
C LEU A 127 26.09 -10.80 -20.10
N GLY A 128 27.05 -11.64 -20.51
CA GLY A 128 27.60 -11.67 -21.86
C GLY A 128 29.00 -11.06 -22.02
N THR A 129 29.56 -10.40 -21.00
CA THR A 129 30.94 -9.87 -21.03
C THR A 129 32.01 -10.93 -20.69
N GLN A 130 31.59 -12.14 -20.32
CA GLN A 130 32.47 -13.29 -20.01
C GLN A 130 33.02 -13.99 -21.27
N ALA A 131 33.20 -13.25 -22.37
CA ALA A 131 34.00 -13.65 -23.50
C ALA A 131 34.98 -12.52 -23.86
N ARG A 132 36.13 -12.53 -23.15
CA ARG A 132 37.41 -11.85 -23.44
C ARG A 132 37.58 -10.39 -22.99
N SER A 133 38.52 -10.19 -22.05
CA SER A 133 39.61 -9.18 -21.93
C SER A 133 39.40 -7.68 -22.29
N PRO A 134 40.21 -6.76 -21.70
CA PRO A 134 39.77 -5.43 -21.29
C PRO A 134 40.02 -4.33 -22.34
N ILE A 135 39.25 -4.29 -23.44
CA ILE A 135 39.40 -3.18 -24.43
C ILE A 135 38.10 -2.43 -24.72
N ILE A 136 36.93 -2.82 -24.18
CA ILE A 136 35.68 -2.05 -24.36
C ILE A 136 35.27 -1.35 -23.06
N LYS A 137 36.16 -0.51 -22.54
CA LYS A 137 35.78 0.65 -21.72
C LYS A 137 35.91 1.87 -22.63
N LEU A 138 34.84 2.30 -23.33
CA LEU A 138 34.58 3.73 -23.62
C LEU A 138 33.34 4.09 -24.49
N ALA A 139 32.47 3.17 -24.91
CA ALA A 139 31.45 3.54 -25.92
C ALA A 139 30.01 3.17 -25.56
N THR A 140 29.50 3.64 -24.43
CA THR A 140 28.03 3.72 -24.22
C THR A 140 27.64 4.90 -23.32
N LEU A 141 28.30 6.04 -23.51
CA LEU A 141 27.80 7.35 -23.11
C LEU A 141 27.78 8.24 -24.36
N ALA A 142 26.78 8.05 -25.21
CA ALA A 142 26.33 9.07 -26.16
C ALA A 142 25.07 8.59 -26.90
N ARG A 143 23.95 9.27 -26.60
CA ARG A 143 22.71 9.47 -27.36
C ARG A 143 21.46 9.10 -26.57
N VAL A 144 21.19 9.88 -25.53
CA VAL A 144 19.83 10.30 -25.24
C VAL A 144 19.83 11.82 -25.42
N GLY A 145 19.44 12.27 -26.62
CA GLY A 145 19.02 13.64 -26.88
C GLY A 145 17.50 13.67 -27.00
N PRO A 146 16.83 14.78 -26.64
CA PRO A 146 15.38 14.82 -26.48
C PRO A 146 14.61 14.68 -27.80
N LEU A 147 13.42 14.09 -27.67
CA LEU A 147 12.35 13.98 -28.66
C LEU A 147 12.16 15.27 -29.48
N SER A 148 12.23 15.17 -30.81
CA SER A 148 11.48 16.03 -31.71
C SER A 148 10.49 15.16 -32.49
N TRP A 149 9.20 15.39 -32.28
CA TRP A 149 8.15 14.76 -33.06
C TRP A 149 8.20 15.30 -34.51
N ALA A 150 8.52 14.44 -35.46
CA ALA A 150 8.22 14.66 -36.86
C ALA A 150 8.02 13.28 -37.48
N ALA A 151 6.77 12.97 -37.80
CA ALA A 151 6.38 11.71 -38.41
C ALA A 151 6.95 11.62 -39.83
N THR A 152 8.00 10.82 -40.01
CA THR A 152 8.42 10.30 -41.32
C THR A 152 8.10 8.81 -41.41
N PRO A 153 7.63 8.30 -42.56
CA PRO A 153 7.30 6.89 -42.73
C PRO A 153 8.56 6.03 -42.58
N ALA A 154 8.36 4.87 -41.94
CA ALA A 154 9.39 4.05 -41.32
C ALA A 154 10.49 3.59 -42.30
N ALA A 155 11.72 4.05 -42.06
CA ALA A 155 12.90 3.34 -42.54
C ALA A 155 13.09 2.05 -41.72
N PRO A 156 13.53 0.93 -42.33
CA PRO A 156 13.77 -0.30 -41.60
C PRO A 156 14.87 -0.09 -40.55
N VAL A 157 14.55 -0.34 -39.28
CA VAL A 157 15.51 -0.26 -38.18
C VAL A 157 16.68 -1.21 -38.47
N PRO A 158 17.93 -0.73 -38.51
CA PRO A 158 19.07 -1.59 -38.80
C PRO A 158 19.18 -2.70 -37.75
N ARG A 159 19.26 -3.95 -38.21
CA ARG A 159 19.44 -5.12 -37.33
C ARG A 159 20.77 -4.99 -36.58
N PRO A 160 20.82 -5.17 -35.25
CA PRO A 160 22.06 -5.05 -34.52
C PRO A 160 23.07 -6.13 -34.97
N PRO A 161 24.38 -5.81 -34.97
CA PRO A 161 25.46 -6.78 -35.24
C PRO A 161 25.31 -8.06 -34.43
N ALA A 162 25.75 -9.21 -34.97
CA ALA A 162 25.62 -10.52 -34.31
C ALA A 162 26.20 -10.58 -32.88
N ALA A 163 27.28 -9.82 -32.61
CA ALA A 163 27.87 -9.69 -31.28
C ALA A 163 26.92 -9.02 -30.26
N LEU A 164 26.17 -7.99 -30.68
CA LEU A 164 25.11 -7.38 -29.87
C LEU A 164 23.94 -8.36 -29.67
N ARG A 165 23.61 -9.19 -30.68
CA ARG A 165 22.58 -10.24 -30.53
C ARG A 165 22.96 -11.29 -29.48
N CYS A 166 24.22 -11.71 -29.41
CA CYS A 166 24.72 -12.62 -28.35
C CYS A 166 24.68 -12.01 -26.94
N LEU A 167 24.94 -10.70 -26.79
CA LEU A 167 24.82 -10.00 -25.51
C LEU A 167 23.35 -9.78 -25.08
N LEU A 168 22.45 -9.68 -26.06
CA LEU A 168 21.01 -9.51 -25.82
C LEU A 168 20.34 -10.82 -25.38
N LEU A 169 20.81 -11.98 -25.84
CA LEU A 169 20.22 -13.30 -25.53
C LEU A 169 20.08 -13.58 -24.02
N PRO A 170 21.14 -13.46 -23.18
CA PRO A 170 21.02 -13.67 -21.73
C PRO A 170 20.11 -12.64 -21.03
N ARG A 171 20.13 -11.37 -21.47
CA ARG A 171 19.29 -10.31 -20.90
C ARG A 171 17.82 -10.48 -21.28
N GLN A 172 17.55 -10.93 -22.50
CA GLN A 172 16.22 -11.29 -22.98
C GLN A 172 15.67 -12.51 -22.23
N HIS A 173 16.50 -13.52 -21.99
CA HIS A 173 16.13 -14.68 -21.18
C HIS A 173 15.78 -14.28 -19.75
N LEU A 174 16.61 -13.47 -19.09
CA LEU A 174 16.32 -12.95 -17.76
C LEU A 174 15.00 -12.15 -17.72
N SER A 175 14.78 -11.28 -18.71
CA SER A 175 13.53 -10.51 -18.83
C SER A 175 12.32 -11.42 -18.97
N ALA A 176 12.40 -12.47 -19.80
CA ALA A 176 11.31 -13.43 -19.97
C ALA A 176 10.99 -14.18 -18.67
N LEU A 177 12.01 -14.60 -17.91
CA LEU A 177 11.83 -15.24 -16.62
C LEU A 177 11.16 -14.30 -15.60
N ILE A 178 11.63 -13.05 -15.50
CA ILE A 178 11.03 -12.05 -14.61
C ILE A 178 9.56 -11.81 -14.98
N ASN A 179 9.26 -11.65 -16.26
CA ASN A 179 7.90 -11.37 -16.75
C ASN A 179 6.95 -12.58 -16.66
N SER A 180 7.47 -13.80 -16.48
CA SER A 180 6.63 -14.99 -16.23
C SER A 180 6.03 -15.03 -14.83
N LEU A 181 6.52 -14.19 -13.91
CA LEU A 181 6.04 -14.12 -12.54
C LEU A 181 5.08 -12.94 -12.38
N GLN A 182 4.07 -13.14 -11.54
CA GLN A 182 3.22 -12.05 -11.05
C GLN A 182 4.08 -10.98 -10.35
N THR A 183 3.76 -9.71 -10.52
CA THR A 183 4.42 -8.62 -9.80
C THR A 183 4.13 -8.65 -8.29
N VAL A 184 4.93 -7.96 -7.48
CA VAL A 184 4.66 -7.74 -6.05
C VAL A 184 3.34 -7.02 -5.87
N HIS A 185 3.07 -6.01 -6.69
CA HIS A 185 1.79 -5.28 -6.66
C HIS A 185 0.59 -6.20 -6.93
N GLU A 186 0.61 -6.96 -8.01
CA GLU A 186 -0.48 -7.90 -8.33
C GLU A 186 -0.65 -8.94 -7.22
N ALA A 187 0.46 -9.49 -6.69
CA ALA A 187 0.39 -10.49 -5.61
C ALA A 187 -0.17 -9.89 -4.30
N PHE A 188 0.16 -8.63 -4.01
CA PHE A 188 -0.37 -7.90 -2.87
C PHE A 188 -1.87 -7.63 -3.03
N VAL A 189 -2.30 -7.07 -4.17
CA VAL A 189 -3.71 -6.74 -4.44
C VAL A 189 -4.60 -7.98 -4.48
N ALA A 190 -4.07 -9.12 -4.94
CA ALA A 190 -4.79 -10.40 -4.93
C ALA A 190 -4.83 -11.08 -3.56
N SER A 191 -4.17 -10.53 -2.52
CA SER A 191 -4.09 -11.17 -1.21
C SER A 191 -5.30 -10.86 -0.32
N ASP A 192 -5.66 -11.83 0.54
CA ASP A 192 -6.67 -11.62 1.59
C ASP A 192 -6.30 -10.48 2.54
N THR A 193 -5.00 -10.21 2.71
CA THR A 193 -4.52 -9.12 3.55
C THR A 193 -4.94 -7.77 2.97
N TYR A 194 -4.78 -7.57 1.66
CA TYR A 194 -5.22 -6.35 0.99
C TYR A 194 -6.74 -6.18 1.08
N HIS A 195 -7.51 -7.23 0.82
CA HIS A 195 -8.96 -7.19 0.95
C HIS A 195 -9.43 -6.89 2.37
N ARG A 196 -8.79 -7.49 3.39
CA ARG A 196 -9.04 -7.18 4.80
C ARG A 196 -8.79 -5.71 5.12
N ILE A 197 -7.66 -5.17 4.70
CA ILE A 197 -7.29 -3.76 4.95
C ILE A 197 -8.28 -2.82 4.24
N CYS A 198 -8.65 -3.13 2.98
CA CYS A 198 -9.65 -2.36 2.25
C CYS A 198 -11.01 -2.35 2.96
N HIS A 199 -11.41 -3.48 3.55
CA HIS A 199 -12.67 -3.57 4.28
C HIS A 199 -12.63 -2.76 5.59
N LEU A 200 -11.55 -2.88 6.37
CA LEU A 200 -11.36 -2.10 7.60
C LEU A 200 -11.36 -0.59 7.33
N GLU A 201 -10.75 -0.16 6.22
CA GLU A 201 -10.74 1.25 5.81
C GLU A 201 -12.16 1.74 5.46
N LYS A 202 -12.99 0.91 4.84
CA LYS A 202 -14.40 1.27 4.55
C LYS A 202 -15.21 1.39 5.84
N MET A 203 -15.08 0.44 6.75
CA MET A 203 -15.73 0.49 8.06
C MET A 203 -15.30 1.71 8.87
N ASN A 204 -14.01 2.09 8.81
CA ASN A 204 -13.53 3.28 9.50
C ASN A 204 -14.15 4.57 8.94
N VAL A 205 -14.32 4.66 7.62
CA VAL A 205 -15.02 5.79 6.99
C VAL A 205 -16.50 5.80 7.37
N GLU A 206 -17.17 4.65 7.38
CA GLU A 206 -18.57 4.57 7.82
C GLU A 206 -18.73 5.01 9.28
N ILE A 207 -17.76 4.70 10.16
CA ILE A 207 -17.75 5.17 11.56
C ILE A 207 -17.43 6.67 11.66
N GLU A 208 -16.47 7.18 10.88
CA GLU A 208 -16.13 8.62 10.86
C GLU A 208 -17.29 9.47 10.32
N ASP A 209 -18.00 8.99 9.30
CA ASP A 209 -19.22 9.62 8.78
C ASP A 209 -20.39 9.54 9.77
N GLU A 210 -20.42 8.50 10.62
CA GLU A 210 -21.38 8.37 11.74
C GLU A 210 -21.01 9.27 12.94
N ASP A 211 -19.73 9.63 13.14
CA ASP A 211 -19.22 10.47 14.25
C ASP A 211 -19.21 11.99 13.93
N GLU A 212 -19.22 12.37 12.65
CA GLU A 212 -19.57 13.74 12.21
C GLU A 212 -21.06 14.07 12.49
N GLY A 213 -21.84 13.09 12.95
CA GLY A 213 -23.11 13.31 13.64
C GLY A 213 -22.90 13.65 15.11
N CYS A 214 -22.68 14.94 15.41
CA CYS A 214 -22.87 15.61 16.70
C CYS A 214 -22.87 14.70 17.94
N GLY A 215 -21.80 14.78 18.75
CA GLY A 215 -21.79 14.26 20.11
C GLY A 215 -23.07 14.65 20.85
N THR A 216 -24.00 13.71 20.94
CA THR A 216 -25.20 13.82 21.76
C THR A 216 -25.52 12.43 22.22
N GLU A 217 -25.71 12.35 23.53
CA GLU A 217 -26.11 11.19 24.30
C GLU A 217 -27.07 10.27 23.51
N PRO A 218 -26.97 8.94 23.66
CA PRO A 218 -27.77 8.01 22.88
C PRO A 218 -29.24 8.41 22.97
N THR A 219 -29.89 8.76 21.85
CA THR A 219 -31.29 9.19 21.81
C THR A 219 -32.16 8.17 22.54
N VAL A 220 -32.59 8.51 23.76
CA VAL A 220 -33.43 7.68 24.62
C VAL A 220 -34.87 8.13 24.49
N CYS A 221 -35.80 7.17 24.53
CA CYS A 221 -37.22 7.49 24.55
C CYS A 221 -37.58 8.09 25.91
N ALA A 222 -38.07 9.35 25.91
CA ALA A 222 -38.40 10.08 27.14
C ALA A 222 -39.48 9.39 28.01
N SER A 223 -40.31 8.51 27.43
CA SER A 223 -41.32 7.76 28.19
C SER A 223 -40.80 6.44 28.82
N CYS A 224 -39.78 5.79 28.25
CA CYS A 224 -39.36 4.45 28.70
C CYS A 224 -37.86 4.28 28.94
N GLY A 225 -37.06 5.32 28.71
CA GLY A 225 -35.61 5.33 28.92
C GLY A 225 -34.81 4.41 28.00
N ASN A 226 -35.45 3.66 27.10
CA ASN A 226 -34.76 2.74 26.20
C ASN A 226 -34.12 3.49 25.02
N HIS A 227 -32.95 3.01 24.61
CA HIS A 227 -32.18 3.55 23.49
C HIS A 227 -32.87 3.34 22.13
N TYR A 228 -32.51 4.22 21.19
CA TYR A 228 -32.88 4.14 19.79
C TYR A 228 -32.67 2.74 19.18
N ARG A 229 -33.74 2.17 18.61
CA ARG A 229 -33.68 0.96 17.79
C ARG A 229 -34.03 1.32 16.35
N ARG A 230 -33.11 1.01 15.42
CA ARG A 230 -33.19 1.29 13.96
C ARG A 230 -34.47 0.80 13.26
N ASN A 231 -35.19 -0.17 13.84
CA ASN A 231 -36.41 -0.74 13.26
C ASN A 231 -37.69 -0.36 14.03
N GLY A 232 -37.63 0.61 14.96
CA GLY A 232 -38.78 1.11 15.70
C GLY A 232 -39.36 2.39 15.10
N PHE A 233 -40.67 2.60 15.21
CA PHE A 233 -41.30 3.88 14.88
C PHE A 233 -41.15 4.88 16.05
N TRP A 234 -40.70 6.10 15.75
CA TRP A 234 -40.47 7.18 16.71
C TRP A 234 -41.15 8.47 16.25
N ILE A 235 -41.53 9.32 17.21
CA ILE A 235 -42.15 10.62 16.99
C ILE A 235 -41.53 11.65 17.94
N CYS A 236 -41.31 12.88 17.46
CA CYS A 236 -40.79 14.00 18.23
C CYS A 236 -41.93 14.93 18.64
N CYS A 237 -41.93 15.42 19.88
CA CYS A 237 -42.90 16.40 20.35
C CYS A 237 -42.52 17.81 19.92
N ASP A 238 -43.47 18.57 19.35
CA ASP A 238 -43.23 19.94 18.87
C ASP A 238 -43.13 20.99 19.99
N GLU A 239 -43.48 20.62 21.23
CA GLU A 239 -43.47 21.53 22.39
C GLU A 239 -42.20 21.40 23.26
N CYS A 240 -41.63 20.20 23.34
CA CYS A 240 -40.47 19.93 24.21
C CYS A 240 -39.28 19.30 23.50
N ASP A 241 -39.37 19.09 22.19
CA ASP A 241 -38.35 18.50 21.32
C ASP A 241 -37.83 17.13 21.79
N ARG A 242 -38.58 16.43 22.64
CA ARG A 242 -38.23 15.09 23.12
C ARG A 242 -38.75 14.02 22.18
N TRP A 243 -37.99 12.94 22.09
CA TRP A 243 -38.27 11.78 21.24
C TRP A 243 -38.94 10.64 21.99
N PHE A 244 -39.93 10.02 21.36
CA PHE A 244 -40.71 8.93 21.93
C PHE A 244 -40.88 7.78 20.93
N HIS A 245 -40.90 6.54 21.42
CA HIS A 245 -41.41 5.43 20.63
C HIS A 245 -42.92 5.62 20.39
N GLY A 246 -43.40 5.42 19.17
CA GLY A 246 -44.84 5.51 18.91
C GLY A 246 -45.67 4.56 19.78
N LYS A 247 -45.13 3.38 20.12
CA LYS A 247 -45.75 2.46 21.09
C LYS A 247 -45.87 3.04 22.50
N CYS A 248 -44.88 3.83 22.95
CA CYS A 248 -44.88 4.43 24.29
C CYS A 248 -45.91 5.56 24.42
N VAL A 249 -46.21 6.26 23.32
CA VAL A 249 -47.19 7.36 23.28
C VAL A 249 -48.48 7.01 22.54
N LYS A 250 -48.69 5.72 22.23
CA LYS A 250 -49.87 5.19 21.51
C LYS A 250 -50.15 5.84 20.14
N VAL A 251 -49.09 6.24 19.44
CA VAL A 251 -49.14 6.74 18.06
C VAL A 251 -48.55 5.70 17.12
N THR A 252 -49.27 5.38 16.05
CA THR A 252 -48.78 4.51 14.98
C THR A 252 -48.18 5.33 13.84
N ALA A 253 -47.30 4.74 13.03
CA ALA A 253 -46.68 5.42 11.89
C ALA A 253 -47.73 6.02 10.92
N ALA A 254 -48.80 5.26 10.64
CA ALA A 254 -49.91 5.72 9.79
C ALA A 254 -50.70 6.90 10.38
N GLN A 255 -50.81 6.98 11.72
CA GLN A 255 -51.41 8.14 12.37
C GLN A 255 -50.48 9.36 12.26
N ALA A 256 -49.18 9.18 12.45
CA ALA A 256 -48.21 10.27 12.41
C ALA A 256 -48.07 10.94 11.03
N GLU A 257 -48.30 10.21 9.94
CA GLU A 257 -48.36 10.79 8.58
C GLU A 257 -49.44 11.89 8.44
N HIS A 258 -50.46 11.88 9.30
CA HIS A 258 -51.57 12.81 9.28
C HIS A 258 -51.54 13.82 10.45
N ILE A 259 -50.50 13.79 11.29
CA ILE A 259 -50.35 14.72 12.42
C ILE A 259 -49.47 15.89 11.96
N GLY A 260 -50.06 17.07 11.82
CA GLY A 260 -49.31 18.29 11.51
C GLY A 260 -48.62 18.94 12.72
N HIS A 261 -49.06 18.64 13.94
CA HIS A 261 -48.46 19.10 15.19
C HIS A 261 -48.72 18.05 16.30
N TYR A 262 -47.68 17.44 16.83
CA TYR A 262 -47.71 16.40 17.85
C TYR A 262 -47.26 16.91 19.23
N GLU A 263 -48.15 16.78 20.22
CA GLU A 263 -47.86 17.07 21.62
C GLU A 263 -47.75 15.77 22.44
N CYS A 264 -46.70 15.63 23.26
CA CYS A 264 -46.52 14.46 24.09
C CYS A 264 -47.45 14.49 25.33
N PRO A 265 -47.68 13.34 26.00
CA PRO A 265 -48.55 13.28 27.18
C PRO A 265 -48.13 14.20 28.33
N GLU A 266 -46.83 14.48 28.47
CA GLU A 266 -46.30 15.39 29.50
C GLU A 266 -46.68 16.84 29.17
N CYS A 267 -46.39 17.33 27.96
CA CYS A 267 -46.77 18.68 27.52
C CYS A 267 -48.29 18.89 27.49
N CYS A 268 -49.05 17.83 27.20
CA CYS A 268 -50.50 17.86 27.26
C CYS A 268 -51.03 17.97 28.71
N SER A 269 -50.30 17.41 29.68
CA SER A 269 -50.68 17.43 31.11
C SER A 269 -50.33 18.74 31.80
N ASP A 270 -49.22 19.37 31.42
CA ASP A 270 -48.77 20.66 31.99
C ASP A 270 -49.70 21.84 31.63
N LYS A 271 -50.54 21.70 30.59
CA LYS A 271 -51.55 22.69 30.21
C LYS A 271 -52.82 22.65 31.08
N LYS A 272 -52.96 21.71 32.03
CA LYS A 272 -54.14 21.55 32.92
C LYS A 272 -54.11 22.46 34.16
N GLY A 273 -53.73 23.72 33.97
CA GLY A 273 -53.97 24.82 34.91
C GLY A 273 -55.13 25.73 34.51
N HIS A 274 -55.80 25.49 33.39
CA HIS A 274 -56.99 26.23 32.99
C HIS A 274 -58.10 25.26 32.57
N ASP A 275 -59.25 25.51 33.16
CA ASP A 275 -60.55 24.85 33.04
C ASP A 275 -60.88 24.43 31.59
N TYR A 276 -61.26 23.16 31.39
CA TYR A 276 -62.50 22.70 30.74
C TYR A 276 -62.43 21.17 30.56
N ASN A 277 -63.40 20.51 31.16
CA ASN A 277 -63.69 19.09 31.06
C ASN A 277 -64.06 18.68 29.62
N VAL A 278 -63.20 17.92 28.94
CA VAL A 278 -63.59 17.12 27.75
C VAL A 278 -62.75 15.85 27.63
N ASP A 279 -63.44 14.77 27.25
CA ASP A 279 -63.02 13.37 27.14
C ASP A 279 -61.65 13.12 26.46
N PRO A 280 -60.87 12.09 26.85
CA PRO A 280 -59.54 11.78 26.29
C PRO A 280 -59.51 11.31 24.82
N LEU A 281 -60.62 11.36 24.09
CA LEU A 281 -60.72 10.89 22.70
C LEU A 281 -60.91 12.00 21.65
N LEU A 282 -60.94 13.27 22.04
CA LEU A 282 -61.23 14.37 21.11
C LEU A 282 -60.01 15.11 20.53
N SER A 283 -58.76 14.84 20.95
CA SER A 283 -57.60 15.59 20.42
C SER A 283 -57.12 15.13 19.04
N VAL A 284 -57.66 14.04 18.49
CA VAL A 284 -57.19 13.45 17.21
C VAL A 284 -57.92 14.01 15.97
N LEU A 285 -58.98 14.82 16.12
CA LEU A 285 -59.84 15.19 14.98
C LEU A 285 -60.05 16.68 14.69
N TYR A 286 -59.42 17.61 15.42
CA TYR A 286 -59.59 19.04 15.14
C TYR A 286 -58.28 19.74 14.75
N LYS A 287 -57.86 19.52 13.50
CA LYS A 287 -57.17 20.50 12.65
C LYS A 287 -57.41 20.10 11.19
N ARG A 288 -58.65 20.32 10.74
CA ARG A 288 -59.02 20.30 9.31
C ARG A 288 -59.72 21.60 8.97
N TYR A 289 -58.94 22.68 8.99
CA TYR A 289 -59.08 23.91 8.22
C TYR A 289 -57.69 24.56 8.16
#